data_AF-A0A661T5T0-F1
#
_entry.id   AF-A0A661T5T0-F1
#
_cell.length_a   1.000
_cell.length_b   1.000
_cell.length_c   1.000
_cell.angle_alpha   90.00
_cell.angle_beta   90.00
_cell.angle_gamma   90.00
#
_symmetry.space_group_name_H-M   'P 1'
#
loop_
_entity.id
_entity.type
_entity.pdbx_description
1 polymer ?
#
loop_
_entity_poly.entity_id
_entity_poly.type
_entity_poly.pdbx_seq_one_letter_code
_entity_poly.pdbx_strand_id
1 'polypeptide(L)'
;MVARGDLGVELPPQRVPFAQDELIHLARAHRKPVIVATQMLESMIEHPRPTRAEVSDVSNAVRAGADAVMLSGETAVGKYPVEAVEMMDAIARQTEGTQWRQGAFGGFVRKDHGRPPVPVEDALAESTAQLSRDLLVRAILVISMRNHSTAVMSSSRPAAPIVAASPDPRANRIANLLWGVIPVTIDPADLNRPRSMAKRVCTELGLAEKGQVILMVKGFSSEPGKNTPSVTVITL
;
A
#
# COMPACT_ATOMS: atom_id res chain seq x y z
N MET A 1 -6.97 9.37 9.06
CA MET A 1 -5.79 9.33 9.96
C MET A 1 -6.28 8.93 11.34
N VAL A 2 -5.55 8.05 12.02
CA VAL A 2 -5.77 7.68 13.43
C VAL A 2 -4.78 8.50 14.26
N ALA A 3 -5.21 9.66 14.74
CA ALA A 3 -4.41 10.57 15.55
C ALA A 3 -4.50 10.14 17.03
N ARG A 4 -3.52 9.34 17.48
CA ARG A 4 -3.59 8.66 18.79
C ARG A 4 -3.41 9.60 19.96
N GLY A 5 -2.66 10.69 19.78
CA GLY A 5 -2.52 11.75 20.76
C GLY A 5 -3.87 12.36 21.15
N ASP A 6 -4.61 12.88 20.16
CA ASP A 6 -5.95 13.44 20.39
C ASP A 6 -6.93 12.35 20.89
N LEU A 7 -6.88 11.16 20.29
CA LEU A 7 -7.75 10.05 20.70
C LEU A 7 -7.51 9.62 22.16
N GLY A 8 -6.28 9.71 22.65
CA GLY A 8 -5.91 9.41 24.03
C GLY A 8 -6.31 10.49 25.04
N VAL A 9 -6.67 11.69 24.58
CA VAL A 9 -7.33 12.72 25.41
C VAL A 9 -8.82 12.42 25.51
N GLU A 10 -9.45 12.04 24.40
CA GLU A 10 -10.91 11.83 24.32
C GLU A 10 -11.38 10.47 24.84
N LEU A 11 -10.52 9.44 24.78
CA LEU A 11 -10.83 8.08 25.23
C LEU A 11 -9.91 7.64 26.38
N PRO A 12 -10.39 6.74 27.26
CA PRO A 12 -9.50 6.03 28.18
C PRO A 12 -8.33 5.37 27.42
N PRO A 13 -7.07 5.47 27.89
CA PRO A 13 -5.89 5.01 27.16
C PRO A 13 -5.98 3.54 26.72
N GLN A 14 -6.55 2.67 27.55
CA GLN A 14 -6.74 1.25 27.24
C GLN A 14 -7.72 0.98 26.09
N ARG A 15 -8.53 1.97 25.66
CA ARG A 15 -9.45 1.86 24.52
C ARG A 15 -8.81 2.30 23.19
N VAL A 16 -7.75 3.10 23.23
CA VAL A 16 -7.09 3.64 22.04
C VAL A 16 -6.59 2.55 21.08
N PRO A 17 -5.94 1.46 21.54
CA PRO A 17 -5.50 0.39 20.63
C PRO A 17 -6.66 -0.28 19.88
N PHE A 18 -7.78 -0.54 20.56
CA PHE A 18 -8.95 -1.17 19.94
C PHE A 18 -9.63 -0.24 18.92
N ALA A 19 -9.72 1.05 19.23
CA ALA A 19 -10.25 2.05 18.30
C ALA A 19 -9.36 2.20 17.06
N GLN A 20 -8.03 2.13 17.22
CA GLN A 20 -7.10 2.11 16.09
C GLN A 20 -7.38 0.92 15.15
N ASP A 21 -7.45 -0.30 15.70
CA ASP A 21 -7.67 -1.52 14.91
C ASP A 21 -9.01 -1.46 14.16
N GLU A 22 -10.07 -0.98 14.82
CA GLU A 22 -11.39 -0.78 14.20
C GLU A 22 -11.33 0.24 13.06
N LEU A 23 -10.69 1.39 13.26
CA LEU A 23 -10.56 2.44 12.25
C LEU A 23 -9.73 1.98 11.05
N ILE A 24 -8.64 1.23 11.28
CA ILE A 24 -7.84 0.62 10.21
C ILE A 24 -8.71 -0.36 9.41
N HIS A 25 -9.44 -1.25 10.10
CA HIS A 25 -10.29 -2.23 9.45
C HIS A 25 -11.37 -1.57 8.57
N LEU A 26 -12.08 -0.57 9.11
CA LEU A 26 -13.11 0.17 8.40
C LEU A 26 -12.56 0.90 7.17
N ALA A 27 -11.40 1.56 7.30
CA ALA A 27 -10.78 2.28 6.20
C ALA A 27 -10.38 1.32 5.07
N ARG A 28 -9.74 0.19 5.40
CA ARG A 28 -9.38 -0.86 4.44
C ARG A 28 -10.61 -1.46 3.74
N ALA A 29 -11.67 -1.73 4.49
CA ALA A 29 -12.93 -2.26 3.93
C ALA A 29 -13.55 -1.31 2.89
N HIS A 30 -13.31 0.00 3.03
CA HIS A 30 -13.76 1.04 2.09
C HIS A 30 -12.68 1.46 1.09
N ARG A 31 -11.53 0.76 1.05
CA ARG A 31 -10.37 1.09 0.20
C ARG A 31 -9.88 2.54 0.35
N LYS A 32 -10.01 3.10 1.56
CA LYS A 32 -9.53 4.44 1.90
C LYS A 32 -8.18 4.30 2.61
N PRO A 33 -7.18 5.13 2.25
CA PRO A 33 -5.89 5.08 2.90
C PRO A 33 -6.03 5.45 4.39
N VAL A 34 -5.40 4.66 5.26
CA VAL A 34 -5.36 4.91 6.70
C VAL A 34 -3.92 5.10 7.17
N ILE A 35 -3.72 6.20 7.89
CA ILE A 35 -2.44 6.62 8.43
C ILE A 35 -2.52 6.51 9.95
N VAL A 36 -1.61 5.78 10.57
CA VAL A 36 -1.46 5.75 12.03
C VAL A 36 -0.42 6.79 12.44
N ALA A 37 -0.78 7.65 13.38
CA ALA A 37 -0.02 8.85 13.71
C ALA A 37 0.22 9.01 15.20
N THR A 38 1.20 9.86 15.53
CA THR A 38 1.64 10.32 16.86
C THR A 38 2.34 9.26 17.70
N GLN A 39 3.43 9.64 18.39
CA GLN A 39 4.19 8.80 19.32
C GLN A 39 4.61 7.43 18.75
N MET A 40 5.02 7.39 17.48
CA MET A 40 5.46 6.14 16.84
C MET A 40 6.89 5.80 17.24
N LEU A 41 7.79 6.80 17.22
CA LEU A 41 9.20 6.68 17.62
C LEU A 41 9.60 7.89 18.49
N GLU A 42 8.73 8.36 19.37
CA GLU A 42 8.83 9.62 20.13
C GLU A 42 10.20 9.83 20.80
N SER A 43 10.76 8.78 21.42
CA SER A 43 12.05 8.85 22.10
C SER A 43 13.20 9.21 21.16
N MET A 44 13.03 9.01 19.85
CA MET A 44 14.02 9.37 18.83
C MET A 44 14.13 10.87 18.56
N ILE A 45 13.26 11.69 19.16
CA ILE A 45 13.47 13.15 19.21
C ILE A 45 14.80 13.47 19.93
N GLU A 46 15.09 12.75 21.02
CA GLU A 46 16.23 13.03 21.89
C GLU A 46 17.33 11.95 21.83
N HIS A 47 17.01 10.76 21.32
CA HIS A 47 17.89 9.59 21.33
C HIS A 47 18.08 8.99 19.91
N PRO A 48 19.25 8.44 19.60
CA PRO A 48 19.50 7.84 18.27
C PRO A 48 18.82 6.48 18.07
N ARG A 49 18.12 5.95 19.08
CA ARG A 49 17.46 4.63 19.03
C ARG A 49 16.13 4.66 19.77
N PRO A 50 15.11 3.96 19.28
CA PRO A 50 13.84 3.86 19.96
C PRO A 50 13.88 2.85 21.11
N THR A 51 12.85 2.88 21.93
CA THR A 51 12.54 1.85 22.91
C THR A 51 11.98 0.59 22.25
N ARG A 52 11.99 -0.53 22.97
CA ARG A 52 11.36 -1.78 22.51
C ARG A 52 9.85 -1.64 22.34
N ALA A 53 9.21 -0.79 23.14
CA ALA A 53 7.77 -0.54 23.08
C ALA A 53 7.38 0.16 21.78
N GLU A 54 8.13 1.20 21.40
CA GLU A 54 7.93 1.93 20.14
C GLU A 54 8.13 1.03 18.91
N VAL A 55 9.19 0.21 18.90
CA VAL A 55 9.40 -0.78 17.82
C VAL A 55 8.20 -1.72 17.69
N SER A 56 7.70 -2.23 18.82
CA SER A 56 6.52 -3.10 18.85
C SER A 56 5.26 -2.39 18.36
N ASP A 57 5.10 -1.12 18.72
CA ASP A 57 3.94 -0.30 18.35
C ASP A 57 3.90 -0.02 16.83
N VAL A 58 5.00 0.42 16.24
CA VAL A 58 5.13 0.56 14.77
C VAL A 58 4.82 -0.76 14.07
N SER A 59 5.43 -1.86 14.52
CA SER A 59 5.19 -3.18 13.95
C SER A 59 3.72 -3.60 14.04
N ASN A 60 3.02 -3.28 15.13
CA ASN A 60 1.60 -3.60 15.28
C ASN A 60 0.72 -2.77 14.34
N ALA A 61 1.00 -1.48 14.16
CA ALA A 61 0.28 -0.63 13.20
C ALA A 61 0.43 -1.15 11.75
N VAL A 62 1.65 -1.52 11.35
CA VAL A 62 1.93 -2.13 10.04
C VAL A 62 1.19 -3.46 9.90
N ARG A 63 1.27 -4.33 10.91
CA ARG A 63 0.61 -5.64 10.90
C ARG A 63 -0.91 -5.56 10.85
N ALA A 64 -1.53 -4.57 11.51
CA ALA A 64 -2.96 -4.29 11.43
C ALA A 64 -3.40 -3.87 10.01
N GLY A 65 -2.44 -3.42 9.20
CA GLY A 65 -2.66 -3.00 7.83
C GLY A 65 -2.89 -1.50 7.72
N ALA A 66 -2.16 -0.70 8.50
CA ALA A 66 -2.00 0.71 8.15
C ALA A 66 -1.44 0.83 6.71
N ASP A 67 -1.86 1.85 5.96
CA ASP A 67 -1.26 2.15 4.66
C ASP A 67 0.00 3.00 4.81
N ALA A 68 0.02 3.86 5.85
CA ALA A 68 1.20 4.61 6.24
C ALA A 68 1.29 4.77 7.77
N VAL A 69 2.51 5.00 8.22
CA VAL A 69 2.86 5.38 9.59
C VAL A 69 3.50 6.76 9.55
N MET A 70 3.24 7.59 10.56
CA MET A 70 3.63 9.01 10.54
C MET A 70 4.60 9.35 11.68
N LEU A 71 5.67 10.05 11.32
CA LEU A 71 6.55 10.76 12.25
C LEU A 71 6.07 12.21 12.38
N SER A 72 6.06 12.71 13.61
CA SER A 72 5.64 14.07 13.96
C SER A 72 6.85 14.86 14.45
N GLY A 73 7.07 14.92 15.77
CA GLY A 73 8.17 15.66 16.39
C GLY A 73 9.54 15.07 16.01
N GLU A 74 9.58 13.75 15.79
CA GLU A 74 10.79 13.00 15.45
C GLU A 74 11.52 13.60 14.24
N THR A 75 10.79 14.00 13.21
CA THR A 75 11.35 14.62 11.99
C THR A 75 11.27 16.14 11.97
N ALA A 76 10.30 16.74 12.68
CA ALA A 76 10.09 18.18 12.64
C ALA A 76 11.08 18.96 13.50
N VAL A 77 11.43 18.43 14.67
CA VAL A 77 12.29 19.11 15.67
C VAL A 77 13.33 18.19 16.32
N GLY A 78 13.31 16.89 16.01
CA GLY A 78 14.18 15.89 16.60
C GLY A 78 15.65 16.04 16.21
N LYS A 79 16.54 15.52 17.06
CA LYS A 79 17.99 15.50 16.87
C LYS A 79 18.45 14.45 15.85
N TYR A 80 17.62 13.44 15.58
CA TYR A 80 17.92 12.30 14.71
C TYR A 80 16.83 12.05 13.66
N PRO A 81 16.46 13.05 12.83
CA PRO A 81 15.31 12.98 11.95
C PRO A 81 15.49 11.96 10.81
N VAL A 82 16.72 11.79 10.31
CA VAL A 82 17.03 10.81 9.25
C VAL A 82 16.97 9.40 9.81
N GLU A 83 17.60 9.17 10.96
CA GLU A 83 17.63 7.88 11.63
C GLU A 83 16.23 7.43 12.08
N ALA A 84 15.36 8.37 12.46
CA ALA A 84 13.96 8.06 12.75
C ALA A 84 13.21 7.52 11.52
N VAL A 85 13.44 8.11 10.34
CA VAL A 85 12.85 7.62 9.08
C VAL A 85 13.43 6.26 8.70
N GLU A 86 14.75 6.09 8.78
CA GLU A 86 15.42 4.81 8.49
C GLU A 86 14.96 3.69 9.43
N MET A 87 14.78 4.00 10.72
CA MET A 87 14.26 3.06 11.71
C MET A 87 12.80 2.68 11.40
N MET A 88 11.96 3.66 11.07
CA MET A 88 10.57 3.42 10.68
C MET A 88 10.48 2.49 9.46
N ASP A 89 11.28 2.75 8.41
CA ASP A 89 11.37 1.91 7.20
C ASP A 89 11.87 0.50 7.54
N ALA A 90 12.91 0.38 8.37
CA ALA A 90 13.46 -0.91 8.77
C ALA A 90 12.43 -1.78 9.51
N ILE A 91 11.67 -1.18 10.44
CA ILE A 91 10.60 -1.88 11.17
C ILE A 91 9.50 -2.33 10.20
N ALA A 92 9.01 -1.43 9.34
CA ALA A 92 7.97 -1.75 8.37
C ALA A 92 8.38 -2.90 7.45
N ARG A 93 9.58 -2.85 6.85
CA ARG A 93 10.10 -3.92 5.98
C ARG A 93 10.24 -5.25 6.70
N GLN A 94 10.73 -5.24 7.94
CA GLN A 94 10.88 -6.46 8.73
C GLN A 94 9.52 -7.09 9.05
N THR A 95 8.52 -6.27 9.40
CA THR A 95 7.15 -6.73 9.67
C THR A 95 6.49 -7.29 8.41
N GLU A 96 6.52 -6.56 7.30
CA GLU A 96 5.93 -6.98 6.03
C GLU A 96 6.59 -8.24 5.48
N GLY A 97 7.93 -8.33 5.51
CA GLY A 97 8.67 -9.51 5.10
C GLY A 97 8.38 -10.74 5.98
N THR A 98 8.02 -10.53 7.25
CA THR A 98 7.58 -11.61 8.14
C THR A 98 6.16 -12.06 7.82
N GLN A 99 5.22 -11.13 7.59
CA GLN A 99 3.86 -11.46 7.14
C GLN A 99 3.87 -12.24 5.83
N TRP A 100 4.72 -11.82 4.88
CA TRP A 100 4.93 -12.49 3.61
C TRP A 100 5.32 -13.96 3.78
N ARG A 101 6.39 -14.23 4.56
CA ARG A 101 6.87 -15.60 4.81
C ARG A 101 5.85 -16.50 5.51
N GLN A 102 4.96 -15.92 6.29
CA GLN A 102 3.91 -16.64 7.02
C GLN A 102 2.63 -16.84 6.19
N GLY A 103 2.58 -16.36 4.94
CA GLY A 103 1.35 -16.37 4.14
C GLY A 103 0.25 -15.48 4.72
N ALA A 104 0.57 -14.60 5.68
CA ALA A 104 -0.35 -13.66 6.32
C ALA A 104 -0.48 -12.35 5.51
N PHE A 105 -0.15 -12.41 4.22
CA PHE A 105 0.00 -11.27 3.34
C PHE A 105 -1.10 -11.28 2.28
N GLY A 106 -1.76 -10.14 2.09
CA GLY A 106 -2.91 -10.00 1.20
C GLY A 106 -4.05 -9.17 1.81
N GLY A 107 -5.10 -8.98 1.02
CA GLY A 107 -6.37 -8.41 1.47
C GLY A 107 -7.04 -9.27 2.54
N PHE A 108 -8.19 -8.84 3.04
CA PHE A 108 -8.97 -9.66 3.96
C PHE A 108 -9.28 -11.01 3.31
N VAL A 109 -8.67 -12.09 3.80
CA VAL A 109 -8.96 -13.45 3.33
C VAL A 109 -10.42 -13.71 3.65
N ARG A 110 -11.25 -13.63 2.61
CA ARG A 110 -12.65 -13.97 2.67
C ARG A 110 -12.72 -15.51 2.76
N LYS A 111 -12.66 -16.07 3.98
CA LYS A 111 -12.94 -17.49 4.27
C LYS A 111 -14.44 -17.73 4.31
N ASP A 112 -15.03 -18.29 3.25
CA ASP A 112 -16.41 -18.84 3.26
C ASP A 112 -16.83 -19.31 1.87
N HIS A 113 -17.45 -20.49 1.82
CA HIS A 113 -18.07 -21.08 0.64
C HIS A 113 -19.58 -20.82 0.69
N GLY A 114 -20.14 -20.09 -0.29
CA GLY A 114 -21.60 -19.80 -0.36
C GLY A 114 -22.00 -18.33 -0.43
N ARG A 115 -21.11 -17.45 -0.89
CA ARG A 115 -21.32 -15.99 -0.85
C ARG A 115 -22.13 -15.47 -2.04
N PRO A 116 -22.84 -14.33 -1.88
CA PRO A 116 -23.32 -13.55 -3.02
C PRO A 116 -22.14 -13.10 -3.90
N PRO A 117 -22.39 -12.81 -5.20
CA PRO A 117 -21.37 -12.25 -6.09
C PRO A 117 -20.72 -11.01 -5.48
N VAL A 118 -19.38 -10.95 -5.51
CA VAL A 118 -18.63 -9.77 -5.07
C VAL A 118 -18.52 -8.76 -6.23
N PRO A 119 -18.29 -7.47 -5.95
CA PRO A 119 -18.00 -6.48 -6.98
C PRO A 119 -16.84 -6.93 -7.89
N VAL A 120 -16.94 -6.65 -9.20
CA VAL A 120 -15.91 -7.03 -10.20
C VAL A 120 -14.50 -6.54 -9.82
N GLU A 121 -14.43 -5.39 -9.17
CA GLU A 121 -13.20 -4.77 -8.68
C GLU A 121 -12.53 -5.61 -7.58
N ASP A 122 -13.32 -6.12 -6.63
CA ASP A 122 -12.81 -7.02 -5.58
C ASP A 122 -12.29 -8.31 -6.22
N ALA A 123 -13.11 -8.93 -7.09
CA ALA A 123 -12.76 -10.19 -7.73
C ALA A 123 -11.46 -10.08 -8.54
N LEU A 124 -11.30 -9.01 -9.32
CA LEU A 124 -10.08 -8.80 -10.10
C LEU A 124 -8.88 -8.41 -9.25
N ALA A 125 -9.06 -7.63 -8.18
CA ALA A 125 -7.96 -7.31 -7.27
C ALA A 125 -7.44 -8.57 -6.57
N GLU A 126 -8.34 -9.39 -6.05
CA GLU A 126 -8.01 -10.67 -5.41
C GLU A 126 -7.34 -11.64 -6.41
N SER A 127 -7.89 -11.76 -7.62
CA SER A 127 -7.29 -12.58 -8.68
C SER A 127 -5.91 -12.07 -9.10
N THR A 128 -5.72 -10.76 -9.18
CA THR A 128 -4.41 -10.14 -9.52
C THR A 128 -3.40 -10.39 -8.40
N ALA A 129 -3.81 -10.27 -7.13
CA ALA A 129 -2.96 -10.59 -5.99
C ALA A 129 -2.59 -12.08 -5.97
N GLN A 130 -3.52 -12.97 -6.30
CA GLN A 130 -3.24 -14.40 -6.42
C GLN A 130 -2.26 -14.70 -7.56
N LEU A 131 -2.52 -14.17 -8.77
CA LEU A 131 -1.60 -14.28 -9.92
C LEU A 131 -0.20 -13.74 -9.59
N SER A 132 -0.12 -12.67 -8.79
CA SER A 132 1.16 -12.10 -8.39
C SER A 132 2.03 -13.08 -7.60
N ARG A 133 1.39 -13.93 -6.77
CA ARG A 133 2.05 -14.99 -6.02
C ARG A 133 2.40 -16.17 -6.92
N ASP A 134 1.43 -16.66 -7.68
CA ASP A 134 1.56 -17.90 -8.45
C ASP A 134 2.60 -17.79 -9.57
N LEU A 135 2.68 -16.62 -10.21
CA LEU A 135 3.63 -16.36 -11.30
C LEU A 135 4.92 -15.68 -10.83
N LEU A 136 5.10 -15.49 -9.52
CA LEU A 136 6.22 -14.74 -8.93
C LEU A 136 6.45 -13.40 -9.64
N VAL A 137 5.35 -12.68 -9.84
CA VAL A 137 5.31 -11.41 -10.55
C VAL A 137 6.22 -10.40 -9.86
N ARG A 138 6.96 -9.65 -10.66
CA ARG A 138 7.94 -8.68 -10.15
C ARG A 138 7.37 -7.28 -9.93
N ALA A 139 6.35 -6.91 -10.71
CA ALA A 139 5.63 -5.66 -10.56
C ALA A 139 4.21 -5.76 -11.14
N ILE A 140 3.28 -4.99 -10.59
CA ILE A 140 1.93 -4.80 -11.12
C ILE A 140 1.81 -3.35 -11.57
N LEU A 141 1.88 -3.11 -12.87
CA LEU A 141 1.69 -1.77 -13.42
C LEU A 141 0.22 -1.45 -13.60
N VAL A 142 -0.24 -0.39 -12.96
CA VAL A 142 -1.64 0.03 -12.96
C VAL A 142 -1.73 1.38 -13.66
N ILE A 143 -2.47 1.43 -14.77
CA ILE A 143 -2.78 2.68 -15.45
C ILE A 143 -4.03 3.27 -14.79
N SER A 144 -3.88 4.41 -14.11
CA SER A 144 -5.00 5.05 -13.42
C SER A 144 -4.92 6.58 -13.48
N MET A 145 -5.93 7.20 -14.10
CA MET A 145 -5.98 8.67 -14.23
C MET A 145 -6.37 9.36 -12.91
N ARG A 146 -7.17 8.71 -12.07
CA ARG A 146 -7.71 9.27 -10.81
C ARG A 146 -7.51 8.34 -9.61
N ASN A 147 -6.50 7.47 -9.66
CA ASN A 147 -6.15 6.48 -8.63
C ASN A 147 -7.18 5.43 -8.25
N HIS A 148 -8.40 5.44 -8.80
CA HIS A 148 -9.41 4.43 -8.46
C HIS A 148 -8.90 3.00 -8.70
N SER A 149 -8.34 2.73 -9.88
CA SER A 149 -7.73 1.45 -10.22
C SER A 149 -6.58 1.09 -9.28
N THR A 150 -5.74 2.07 -8.93
CA THR A 150 -4.60 1.90 -8.03
C THR A 150 -5.06 1.56 -6.62
N ALA A 151 -6.08 2.24 -6.10
CA ALA A 151 -6.66 1.97 -4.78
C ALA A 151 -7.32 0.59 -4.72
N VAL A 152 -8.03 0.19 -5.78
CA VAL A 152 -8.59 -1.17 -5.92
C VAL A 152 -7.48 -2.22 -5.82
N MET A 153 -6.41 -2.09 -6.61
CA MET A 153 -5.29 -3.04 -6.57
C MET A 153 -4.57 -3.02 -5.22
N SER A 154 -4.26 -1.85 -4.68
CA SER A 154 -3.58 -1.69 -3.38
C SER A 154 -4.36 -2.30 -2.23
N SER A 155 -5.71 -2.22 -2.25
CA SER A 155 -6.56 -2.81 -1.20
C SER A 155 -6.42 -4.33 -1.06
N SER A 156 -6.05 -5.02 -2.15
CA SER A 156 -5.79 -6.46 -2.14
C SER A 156 -4.41 -6.85 -1.59
N ARG A 157 -3.57 -5.85 -1.28
CA ARG A 157 -2.19 -5.98 -0.79
C ARG A 157 -1.40 -7.08 -1.54
N PRO A 158 -1.19 -6.92 -2.86
CA PRO A 158 -0.52 -7.92 -3.66
C PRO A 158 0.97 -8.03 -3.32
N ALA A 159 1.55 -9.19 -3.62
CA ALA A 159 2.93 -9.56 -3.31
C ALA A 159 3.95 -8.60 -3.90
N ALA A 160 3.68 -8.30 -5.16
CA ALA A 160 4.51 -7.47 -5.99
C ALA A 160 4.18 -5.99 -5.74
N PRO A 161 5.18 -5.11 -5.80
CA PRO A 161 4.94 -3.67 -5.78
C PRO A 161 4.02 -3.25 -6.92
N ILE A 162 3.16 -2.28 -6.64
CA ILE A 162 2.24 -1.69 -7.60
C ILE A 162 2.89 -0.45 -8.19
N VAL A 163 3.07 -0.38 -9.50
CA VAL A 163 3.52 0.82 -10.20
C VAL A 163 2.29 1.59 -10.68
N ALA A 164 1.98 2.72 -10.05
CA ALA A 164 0.87 3.56 -10.45
C ALA A 164 1.31 4.53 -11.55
N ALA A 165 0.95 4.25 -12.79
CA ALA A 165 1.30 5.05 -13.95
C ALA A 165 0.20 6.07 -14.27
N SER A 166 0.50 7.36 -14.15
CA SER A 166 -0.41 8.45 -14.49
C SER A 166 0.33 9.66 -15.08
N PRO A 167 -0.21 10.34 -16.09
CA PRO A 167 0.33 11.62 -16.54
C PRO A 167 -0.03 12.79 -15.61
N ASP A 168 -0.96 12.61 -14.67
CA ASP A 168 -1.35 13.65 -13.71
C ASP A 168 -0.49 13.60 -12.43
N PRO A 169 0.37 14.62 -12.18
CA PRO A 169 1.17 14.67 -10.97
C PRO A 169 0.35 14.72 -9.68
N ARG A 170 -0.90 15.22 -9.73
CA ARG A 170 -1.80 15.23 -8.56
C ARG A 170 -2.21 13.81 -8.19
N ALA A 171 -2.58 12.99 -9.17
CA ALA A 171 -2.85 11.58 -8.96
C ALA A 171 -1.63 10.88 -8.35
N ASN A 172 -0.43 11.10 -8.91
CA ASN A 172 0.80 10.49 -8.39
C ASN A 172 1.10 10.87 -6.94
N ARG A 173 0.90 12.15 -6.55
CA ARG A 173 1.07 12.56 -5.15
C ARG A 173 0.13 11.82 -4.20
N ILE A 174 -1.15 11.70 -4.55
CA ILE A 174 -2.14 10.98 -3.72
C ILE A 174 -1.81 9.49 -3.64
N ALA A 175 -1.31 8.90 -4.73
CA ALA A 175 -0.96 7.49 -4.79
C ALA A 175 0.15 7.08 -3.81
N ASN A 176 1.00 8.01 -3.36
CA ASN A 176 2.00 7.73 -2.30
C ASN A 176 1.36 7.32 -0.96
N LEU A 177 0.08 7.62 -0.73
CA LEU A 177 -0.63 7.24 0.49
C LEU A 177 -1.22 5.82 0.43
N LEU A 178 -1.12 5.15 -0.72
CA LEU A 178 -1.65 3.81 -0.92
C LEU A 178 -0.55 2.79 -0.65
N TRP A 179 -0.86 1.77 0.14
CA TRP A 179 0.10 0.74 0.52
C TRP A 179 0.66 0.00 -0.69
N GLY A 180 1.98 -0.22 -0.71
CA GLY A 180 2.68 -0.97 -1.76
C GLY A 180 2.75 -0.28 -3.12
N VAL A 181 2.40 1.01 -3.20
CA VAL A 181 2.35 1.77 -4.47
C VAL A 181 3.60 2.62 -4.67
N ILE A 182 4.17 2.52 -5.88
CA ILE A 182 5.24 3.36 -6.42
C ILE A 182 4.63 4.19 -7.55
N PRO A 183 4.35 5.48 -7.35
CA PRO A 183 3.79 6.33 -8.40
C PRO A 183 4.85 6.74 -9.42
N VAL A 184 4.46 6.75 -10.70
CA VAL A 184 5.31 7.14 -11.82
C VAL A 184 4.55 8.09 -12.73
N THR A 185 5.17 9.24 -13.00
CA THR A 185 4.70 10.16 -14.03
C THR A 185 5.07 9.62 -15.40
N ILE A 186 4.07 9.42 -16.25
CA ILE A 186 4.26 8.99 -17.64
C ILE A 186 3.89 10.11 -18.61
N ASP A 187 4.39 10.04 -19.83
CA ASP A 187 3.93 10.93 -20.89
C ASP A 187 2.52 10.50 -21.34
N PRO A 188 1.56 11.42 -21.57
CA PRO A 188 0.26 11.06 -22.15
C PRO A 188 0.36 10.16 -23.40
N ALA A 189 1.39 10.34 -24.23
CA ALA A 189 1.63 9.52 -25.42
C ALA A 189 1.95 8.05 -25.10
N ASP A 190 2.48 7.75 -23.91
CA ASP A 190 2.75 6.37 -23.47
C ASP A 190 1.47 5.52 -23.41
N LEU A 191 0.31 6.15 -23.19
CA LEU A 191 -0.99 5.47 -23.13
C LEU A 191 -1.38 4.81 -24.47
N ASN A 192 -0.79 5.27 -25.58
CA ASN A 192 -0.99 4.66 -26.90
C ASN A 192 -0.22 3.34 -27.06
N ARG A 193 0.82 3.11 -26.25
CA ARG A 193 1.67 1.90 -26.30
C ARG A 193 1.87 1.30 -24.90
N PRO A 194 0.78 0.93 -24.20
CA PRO A 194 0.81 0.65 -22.77
C PRO A 194 1.70 -0.54 -22.40
N ARG A 195 1.80 -1.56 -23.27
CA ARG A 195 2.71 -2.71 -23.05
C ARG A 195 4.19 -2.30 -23.10
N SER A 196 4.55 -1.42 -24.04
CA SER A 196 5.94 -0.97 -24.19
C SER A 196 6.32 -0.05 -23.03
N MET A 197 5.41 0.87 -22.66
CA MET A 197 5.57 1.69 -21.46
C MET A 197 5.73 0.82 -20.21
N ALA A 198 4.90 -0.21 -20.03
CA ALA A 198 4.95 -1.04 -18.84
C ALA A 198 6.32 -1.73 -18.68
N LYS A 199 6.84 -2.30 -19.77
CA LYS A 199 8.18 -2.90 -19.79
C LYS A 199 9.27 -1.89 -19.45
N ARG A 200 9.24 -0.73 -20.12
CA ARG A 200 10.21 0.34 -19.94
C ARG A 200 10.23 0.83 -18.49
N VAL A 201 9.08 1.22 -17.95
CA VAL A 201 8.95 1.76 -16.59
C VAL A 201 9.40 0.74 -15.54
N CYS A 202 8.98 -0.52 -15.63
CA CYS A 202 9.40 -1.54 -14.67
C CYS A 202 10.90 -1.84 -14.72
N THR A 203 11.53 -1.72 -15.91
CA THR A 203 12.98 -1.88 -16.08
C THR A 203 13.74 -0.67 -15.53
N GLU A 204 13.29 0.56 -15.83
CA GLU A 204 13.89 1.81 -15.35
C GLU A 204 13.85 1.91 -13.81
N LEU A 205 12.80 1.39 -13.18
CA LEU A 205 12.68 1.31 -11.72
C LEU A 205 13.50 0.16 -11.10
N GLY A 206 14.15 -0.69 -11.90
CA GLY A 206 14.89 -1.86 -11.41
C GLY A 206 14.01 -2.93 -10.74
N LEU A 207 12.70 -2.95 -11.03
CA LEU A 207 11.77 -3.89 -10.40
C LEU A 207 11.80 -5.25 -11.07
N ALA A 208 12.08 -5.28 -12.38
CA ALA A 208 11.98 -6.49 -13.18
C ALA A 208 12.98 -6.52 -14.34
N GLU A 209 13.43 -7.73 -14.68
CA GLU A 209 14.47 -8.03 -15.67
C GLU A 209 13.94 -8.90 -16.81
N LYS A 210 14.75 -9.08 -17.86
CA LYS A 210 14.41 -9.90 -19.03
C LYS A 210 14.02 -11.33 -18.62
N GLY A 211 12.91 -11.82 -19.17
CA GLY A 211 12.37 -13.15 -18.86
C GLY A 211 11.51 -13.22 -17.59
N GLN A 212 11.47 -12.16 -16.78
CA GLN A 212 10.58 -12.08 -15.62
C GLN A 212 9.19 -11.59 -16.03
N VAL A 213 8.19 -11.89 -15.18
CA VAL A 213 6.78 -11.58 -15.44
C VAL A 213 6.36 -10.32 -14.67
N ILE A 214 5.68 -9.42 -15.37
CA ILE A 214 4.93 -8.30 -14.80
C ILE A 214 3.45 -8.44 -15.16
N LEU A 215 2.58 -7.84 -14.36
CA LEU A 215 1.17 -7.67 -14.69
C LEU A 215 0.91 -6.23 -15.10
N MET A 216 0.02 -6.02 -16.07
CA MET A 216 -0.50 -4.71 -16.41
C MET A 216 -2.02 -4.70 -16.21
N VAL A 217 -2.49 -3.73 -15.43
CA VAL A 217 -3.90 -3.57 -15.07
C VAL A 217 -4.41 -2.21 -15.54
N LYS A 218 -5.60 -2.20 -16.15
CA LYS A 218 -6.28 -0.97 -16.59
C LYS A 218 -7.79 -1.17 -16.65
N GLY A 219 -8.53 -0.07 -16.81
CA GLY A 219 -9.95 -0.10 -17.21
C GLY A 219 -10.97 -0.09 -16.06
N PHE A 220 -10.53 0.16 -14.83
CA PHE A 220 -11.45 0.48 -13.73
C PHE A 220 -11.90 1.95 -13.80
N SER A 221 -13.15 2.17 -13.46
CA SER A 221 -13.88 3.43 -13.48
C SER A 221 -14.73 3.52 -12.21
N SER A 222 -14.84 4.72 -11.63
CA SER A 222 -15.76 4.98 -10.52
C SER A 222 -17.23 4.88 -10.92
N GLU A 223 -17.52 4.94 -12.23
CA GLU A 223 -18.83 4.68 -12.81
C GLU A 223 -18.90 3.22 -13.29
N PRO A 224 -19.69 2.34 -12.65
CA PRO A 224 -19.70 0.91 -12.95
C PRO A 224 -19.99 0.55 -14.41
N GLY A 225 -20.85 1.31 -15.09
CA GLY A 225 -21.20 1.08 -16.50
C GLY A 225 -20.06 1.34 -17.51
N LYS A 226 -18.97 1.98 -17.06
CA LYS A 226 -17.77 2.26 -17.88
C LYS A 226 -16.60 1.32 -17.55
N ASN A 227 -16.79 0.37 -16.63
CA ASN A 227 -15.76 -0.59 -16.26
C ASN A 227 -15.44 -1.53 -17.43
N THR A 228 -14.20 -1.49 -17.89
CA THR A 228 -13.63 -2.44 -18.85
C THR A 228 -12.30 -3.00 -18.31
N PRO A 229 -12.31 -3.55 -17.08
CA PRO A 229 -11.08 -3.89 -16.41
C PRO A 229 -10.40 -5.08 -17.10
N SER A 230 -9.09 -5.01 -17.21
CA SER A 230 -8.28 -6.06 -17.82
C SER A 230 -6.98 -6.24 -17.07
N VAL A 231 -6.54 -7.50 -16.98
CA VAL A 231 -5.24 -7.89 -16.45
C VAL A 231 -4.49 -8.56 -17.61
N THR A 232 -3.31 -8.03 -17.95
CA THR A 232 -2.45 -8.56 -19.00
C THR A 232 -1.17 -9.06 -18.38
N VAL A 233 -0.83 -10.33 -18.62
CA VAL A 233 0.47 -10.90 -18.25
C VAL A 233 1.49 -10.49 -19.31
N ILE A 234 2.63 -9.96 -18.90
CA ILE A 234 3.71 -9.52 -19.79
C ILE A 234 5.02 -10.14 -19.31
N THR A 235 5.70 -10.86 -20.19
CA THR A 235 7.10 -11.26 -19.98
C THR A 235 8.01 -10.17 -20.54
N LEU A 236 8.96 -9.70 -19.73
CA LEU A 236 9.93 -8.66 -20.10
C LEU A 236 10.89 -9.12 -21.21
#